data_AF-A0A6P0LUJ4-F1
#
_entry.id   AF-A0A6P0LUJ4-F1
#
_cell.length_a   1.000
_cell.length_b   1.000
_cell.length_c   1.000
_cell.angle_alpha   90.00
_cell.angle_beta   90.00
_cell.angle_gamma   90.00
#
_symmetry.space_group_name_H-M   'P 1'
#
loop_
_entity.id
_entity.type
_entity.pdbx_description
1 polymer ?
#
loop_
_entity_poly.entity_id
_entity_poly.type
_entity_poly.pdbx_seq_one_letter_code
_entity_poly.pdbx_strand_id
1 'polypeptide(L)' 'PSPGREMVREVLDTMRSLADSGMTMVCVTHEVGFAREVADRVVLMADGKLVEESTPQEFFNNPQHERTKQFLSQIL' A
#
# COMPACT_ATOMS: atom_id res chain seq x y z
N PRO A 1 -7.92 10.62 21.07
CA PRO A 1 -7.77 11.02 19.65
C PRO A 1 -6.61 12.00 19.49
N SER A 2 -5.56 11.60 18.80
CA SER A 2 -4.40 12.46 18.50
C SER A 2 -4.68 13.26 17.22
N PRO A 3 -4.47 14.60 17.21
CA PRO A 3 -4.81 15.46 16.08
C PRO A 3 -4.11 15.08 14.77
N GLY A 4 -2.97 14.39 14.84
CA GLY A 4 -2.28 13.89 13.65
C GLY A 4 -3.05 12.83 12.86
N ARG A 5 -3.91 12.03 13.51
CA ARG A 5 -4.62 10.93 12.84
C ARG A 5 -5.78 11.43 11.96
N GLU A 6 -6.37 12.57 12.30
CA GLU A 6 -7.43 13.19 11.49
C GLU A 6 -6.88 13.76 10.19
N MET A 7 -5.74 14.46 10.26
CA MET A 7 -5.07 15.01 9.06
C MET A 7 -4.65 13.92 8.06
N VAL A 8 -4.17 12.77 8.54
CA VAL A 8 -3.82 11.63 7.64
C VAL A 8 -5.05 11.13 6.88
N ARG A 9 -6.20 11.05 7.56
CA ARG A 9 -7.43 10.57 6.93
C ARG A 9 -7.89 11.46 5.78
N GLU A 10 -7.87 12.78 5.98
CA GLU A 10 -8.27 13.75 4.94
C GLU A 10 -7.38 13.67 3.69
N VAL A 11 -6.07 13.46 3.89
CA VAL A 11 -5.12 13.25 2.78
C VAL A 11 -5.45 11.95 2.03
N LEU A 12 -5.67 10.84 2.76
CA LEU A 12 -6.02 9.56 2.13
C LEU A 12 -7.36 9.62 1.39
N ASP A 13 -8.35 10.35 1.91
CA ASP A 13 -9.64 10.56 1.25
C ASP A 13 -9.48 11.36 -0.05
N THR A 14 -8.61 12.37 -0.06
CA THR A 14 -8.27 13.10 -1.29
C THR A 14 -7.58 12.19 -2.31
N MET A 15 -6.62 11.38 -1.86
CA MET A 15 -5.92 10.42 -2.74
C MET A 15 -6.86 9.36 -3.31
N ARG A 16 -7.85 8.88 -2.54
CA ARG A 16 -8.92 8.00 -3.02
C ARG A 16 -9.72 8.63 -4.16
N SER A 17 -10.21 9.86 -3.95
CA SER A 17 -10.97 10.57 -4.99
C SER A 17 -10.19 10.77 -6.29
N LEU A 18 -8.87 10.97 -6.18
CA LEU A 18 -7.98 11.11 -7.33
C LEU A 18 -7.84 9.79 -8.09
N ALA A 19 -7.67 8.67 -7.38
CA ALA A 19 -7.63 7.35 -8.00
C ALA A 19 -8.97 7.01 -8.68
N ASP A 20 -10.10 7.25 -7.99
CA ASP A 20 -11.46 7.02 -8.51
C ASP A 20 -11.75 7.85 -9.77
N SER A 21 -11.12 9.01 -9.92
CA SER A 21 -11.24 9.85 -11.11
C SER A 21 -10.46 9.32 -12.33
N GLY A 22 -9.74 8.21 -12.17
CA GLY A 22 -8.95 7.58 -13.24
C GLY A 22 -7.54 8.17 -13.41
N MET A 23 -7.04 8.93 -12.43
CA MET A 23 -5.68 9.44 -12.49
C MET A 23 -4.66 8.33 -12.28
N THR A 24 -3.62 8.29 -13.13
CA THR A 24 -2.48 7.40 -12.91
C THR A 24 -1.66 7.89 -11.72
N MET A 25 -1.48 7.05 -10.70
CA MET A 25 -0.80 7.40 -9.46
C MET A 25 0.30 6.39 -9.12
N VAL A 26 1.44 6.90 -8.63
CA VAL A 26 2.48 6.10 -7.99
C VAL A 26 2.65 6.62 -6.57
N CYS A 27 2.37 5.77 -5.60
CA CYS A 27 2.35 6.14 -4.19
C CYS A 27 3.36 5.29 -3.41
N VAL A 28 4.20 5.93 -2.60
CA VAL A 28 5.02 5.26 -1.59
C VAL A 28 4.36 5.48 -0.24
N THR A 29 3.94 4.41 0.43
CA THR A 29 3.15 4.52 1.66
C THR A 29 3.44 3.38 2.64
N HIS A 30 3.25 3.68 3.93
CA HIS A 30 3.18 2.67 5.00
C HIS A 30 1.72 2.38 5.43
N GLU A 31 0.75 3.08 4.84
CA GLU A 31 -0.67 2.90 5.12
C GLU A 31 -1.20 1.70 4.32
N VAL A 32 -1.04 0.50 4.89
CA VAL A 32 -1.44 -0.77 4.26
C VAL A 32 -2.92 -0.79 3.86
N GLY A 33 -3.80 -0.23 4.70
CA GLY A 33 -5.23 -0.17 4.41
C GLY A 33 -5.56 0.59 3.14
N PHE A 34 -4.87 1.71 2.90
CA PHE A 34 -5.02 2.50 1.67
C PHE A 34 -4.52 1.72 0.44
N ALA A 35 -3.35 1.09 0.55
CA ALA A 35 -2.81 0.28 -0.55
C ALA A 35 -3.72 -0.91 -0.90
N ARG A 36 -4.37 -1.53 0.10
CA ARG A 36 -5.34 -2.61 -0.12
C ARG A 36 -6.62 -2.18 -0.83
N GLU A 37 -7.06 -0.95 -0.58
CA GLU A 37 -8.33 -0.43 -1.06
C GLU A 37 -8.21 0.18 -2.47
N VAL A 38 -7.11 0.88 -2.76
CA VAL A 38 -7.02 1.78 -3.91
C VAL A 38 -6.04 1.31 -4.98
N ALA A 39 -5.01 0.54 -4.61
CA ALA A 39 -3.95 0.21 -5.56
C ALA A 39 -4.37 -0.88 -6.55
N ASP A 40 -4.02 -0.71 -7.82
CA ASP A 40 -4.13 -1.80 -8.80
C ASP A 40 -2.99 -2.83 -8.65
N ARG A 41 -1.80 -2.35 -8.24
CA ARG A 41 -0.57 -3.12 -8.07
C ARG A 41 0.16 -2.67 -6.82
N VAL A 42 0.75 -3.63 -6.10
CA VAL A 42 1.59 -3.38 -4.94
C VAL A 42 2.99 -3.88 -5.23
N VAL A 43 3.99 -3.05 -4.93
CA VAL A 43 5.41 -3.36 -5.15
C VAL A 43 6.14 -3.29 -3.82
N LEU A 44 6.79 -4.38 -3.43
CA LEU A 44 7.78 -4.37 -2.37
C LEU A 44 9.16 -4.10 -2.96
N MET A 45 9.86 -3.11 -2.40
CA MET A 45 11.26 -2.87 -2.68
C MET A 45 12.10 -3.10 -1.44
N ALA A 46 13.24 -3.78 -1.59
CA ALA A 46 14.24 -3.93 -0.54
C ALA A 46 15.64 -3.94 -1.17
N ASP A 47 16.61 -3.38 -0.45
CA ASP A 47 18.03 -3.37 -0.88
C ASP A 47 18.24 -2.82 -2.30
N GLY A 48 17.43 -1.80 -2.66
CA GLY A 48 17.46 -1.16 -3.98
C GLY A 48 16.88 -2.00 -5.12
N LYS A 49 16.18 -3.10 -4.82
CA LYS A 49 15.61 -4.02 -5.80
C LYS A 49 14.10 -4.14 -5.65
N LEU A 50 13.41 -4.39 -6.76
CA LEU A 50 12.04 -4.89 -6.75
C LEU A 50 12.06 -6.34 -6.28
N VAL A 51 11.38 -6.61 -5.18
CA VAL A 51 11.34 -7.92 -4.51
C VAL A 51 10.13 -8.71 -4.93
N GLU A 52 8.96 -8.07 -4.91
CA GLU A 52 7.70 -8.68 -5.29
C GLU A 52 6.78 -7.60 -5.85
N GLU A 53 6.03 -7.97 -6.89
CA GLU A 53 4.99 -7.17 -7.48
C GLU A 53 3.79 -8.06 -7.77
N SER A 54 2.61 -7.67 -7.28
CA SER A 54 1.37 -8.41 -7.49
C SER A 54 0.15 -7.53 -7.24
N THR A 55 -1.05 -8.08 -7.47
CA THR A 55 -2.30 -7.41 -7.05
C THR A 55 -2.35 -7.29 -5.53
N PRO A 56 -3.07 -6.31 -4.95
CA PRO A 56 -3.19 -6.23 -3.48
C PRO A 56 -3.72 -7.53 -2.88
N GLN A 57 -4.67 -8.19 -3.55
CA GLN A 57 -5.23 -9.45 -3.04
C GLN A 57 -4.16 -10.54 -2.91
N GLU A 58 -3.31 -10.71 -3.92
CA GLU A 58 -2.23 -11.69 -3.88
C GLU A 58 -1.13 -11.26 -2.92
N PHE A 59 -0.68 -10.01 -2.99
CA PHE A 59 0.39 -9.46 -2.16
C PHE A 59 0.11 -9.68 -0.67
N PHE A 60 -1.09 -9.33 -0.19
CA PHE A 60 -1.40 -9.35 1.24
C PHE A 60 -1.90 -10.69 1.76
N ASN A 61 -2.50 -11.55 0.93
CA ASN A 61 -3.08 -12.81 1.38
C ASN A 61 -2.30 -14.05 0.93
N ASN A 62 -1.54 -13.95 -0.15
CA ASN A 62 -0.75 -15.05 -0.71
C ASN A 62 0.62 -14.54 -1.22
N PRO A 63 1.43 -13.88 -0.37
CA PRO A 63 2.74 -13.38 -0.76
C PRO A 63 3.65 -14.54 -1.20
N GLN A 64 4.30 -14.38 -2.36
CA GLN A 64 5.14 -15.44 -2.92
C GLN A 64 6.58 -15.36 -2.41
N HIS A 65 7.11 -14.16 -2.18
CA HIS A 65 8.49 -13.97 -1.80
C HIS A 65 8.69 -14.01 -0.28
N GLU A 66 9.72 -14.72 0.20
CA GLU A 66 10.01 -14.84 1.64
C GLU A 66 10.22 -13.49 2.33
N ARG A 67 10.92 -12.57 1.66
CA ARG A 67 11.08 -11.19 2.14
C ARG A 67 9.75 -10.45 2.31
N THR A 68 8.79 -10.68 1.42
CA THR A 68 7.44 -10.11 1.54
C THR A 68 6.68 -10.72 2.71
N LYS A 69 6.74 -12.04 2.89
CA LYS A 69 6.16 -12.72 4.06
C LYS A 69 6.70 -12.15 5.38
N GLN A 70 8.01 -11.97 5.47
CA GLN A 70 8.68 -11.39 6.64
C GLN A 70 8.28 -9.93 6.89
N PHE A 71 8.12 -9.14 5.84
CA PHE A 71 7.66 -7.76 5.94
C PHE A 71 6.22 -7.71 6.45
N LEU A 72 5.33 -8.51 5.84
CA LEU A 72 3.91 -8.55 6.20
C LEU A 72 3.70 -9.02 7.65
N SER A 73 4.50 -9.97 8.15
CA SER A 73 4.40 -10.44 9.54
C SER A 73 4.79 -9.41 10.60
N GLN A 74 5.40 -8.28 10.21
CA GLN A 74 5.78 -7.21 11.14
C GLN A 74 4.76 -6.07 11.17
N ILE A 75 3.88 -5.98 10.17
CA ILE A 75 2.96 -4.85 9.98
C ILE A 75 1.48 -5.25 10.06
N LEU A 76 1.17 -6.54 9.89
CA LEU A 76 -0.16 -7.14 10.08
C LEU A 76 -0.23 -7.81 11.46
#